data_AF-V5BU95-F1
#
_entry.id   AF-V5BU95-F1
#
_cell.length_a   1.000
_cell.length_b   1.000
_cell.length_c   1.000
_cell.angle_alpha   90.00
_cell.angle_beta   90.00
_cell.angle_gamma   90.00
#
_symmetry.space_group_name_H-M   'P 1'
#
loop_
_entity.id
_entity.type
_entity.pdbx_description
1 polymer ?
#
loop_
_entity_poly.entity_id
_entity_poly.type
_entity_poly.pdbx_seq_one_letter_code
_entity_poly.pdbx_strand_id
1 'polypeptide(L)'
;MSVTGVFSKGRGIGHAAVTSILRYIPRARVPWQPSRFGRENLSASDLAVLWSRGRYRDGPGNYNSGYHTEKTHVLEDNTVTMIPKHELEKYMPDINIGPKALVTPVSLMSARNGHRVTHDLLHSYDPHIGRLDKPAVVDHDNITVEDPNRVGLNAATLDCRGRIYRWLRRGPFFQEDHYFRRSLRLNRDGTVPTAAHEAPLMRKIVRLAQRGHLKAACEEYRRVTTVPPVEVYRALTACCIPGGLIADAVAIFEDGNSKLFYVARDGEVLHNVMRCAIKAKHRVRVMWVYNVMRGRYYENVVVRAEIDPIWRYRIALLALEYFLDHNCAEEAGTVYSYLVEEDLLQCDVHLRVGLHMREALSKGKSVGLSDELCVRRHW
;
A
#
# COMPACT_ATOMS: atom_id res chain seq x y z
N MET A 1 41.56 39.25 15.74
CA MET A 1 41.45 38.25 14.67
C MET A 1 40.03 38.25 14.12
N SER A 2 39.95 38.40 12.81
CA SER A 2 38.78 38.52 11.95
C SER A 2 37.99 37.22 11.85
N VAL A 3 36.71 37.23 12.21
CA VAL A 3 35.81 36.07 12.03
C VAL A 3 35.36 36.00 10.58
N THR A 4 35.61 34.87 9.92
CA THR A 4 35.11 34.59 8.56
C THR A 4 34.12 33.42 8.61
N GLY A 5 32.84 33.72 8.38
CA GLY A 5 31.77 32.73 8.33
C GLY A 5 31.27 32.51 6.90
N VAL A 6 30.83 31.28 6.60
CA VAL A 6 30.15 30.98 5.31
C VAL A 6 28.71 31.48 5.32
N PHE A 7 28.01 31.33 6.45
CA PHE A 7 26.66 31.83 6.68
C PHE A 7 26.65 32.78 7.87
N SER A 8 25.93 33.89 7.76
CA SER A 8 25.86 34.90 8.82
C SER A 8 24.98 34.48 9.99
N LYS A 9 23.99 33.60 9.77
CA LYS A 9 23.01 33.18 10.77
C LYS A 9 22.55 31.74 10.54
N GLY A 10 22.06 31.10 11.60
CA GLY A 10 21.37 29.82 11.54
C GLY A 10 20.15 29.77 12.45
N ARG A 11 19.45 28.64 12.42
CA ARG A 11 18.28 28.35 13.26
C ARG A 11 18.42 27.01 13.99
N GLY A 12 17.68 26.84 15.08
CA GLY A 12 17.55 25.55 15.77
C GLY A 12 16.49 24.65 15.11
N ILE A 13 16.68 23.34 15.21
CA ILE A 13 15.77 22.32 14.63
C ILE A 13 14.54 22.10 15.53
N GLY A 14 14.75 22.16 16.85
CA GLY A 14 13.72 21.86 17.86
C GLY A 14 12.91 23.08 18.28
N HIS A 15 11.66 22.85 18.68
CA HIS A 15 10.81 23.89 19.25
C HIS A 15 11.31 24.33 20.64
N ALA A 16 11.01 25.57 21.03
CA ALA A 16 11.46 26.18 22.28
C ALA A 16 11.05 25.37 23.52
N ALA A 17 9.82 24.82 23.51
CA ALA A 17 9.26 24.04 24.62
C ALA A 17 10.10 22.81 25.01
N VAL A 18 10.67 22.13 24.02
CA VAL A 18 11.52 20.95 24.25
C VAL A 18 12.93 21.40 24.63
N THR A 19 13.43 22.44 23.97
CA THR A 19 14.82 22.90 24.11
C THR A 19 15.11 23.53 25.47
N SER A 20 14.14 24.23 26.07
CA SER A 20 14.27 24.87 27.39
C SER A 20 14.52 23.86 28.52
N ILE A 21 13.97 22.65 28.39
CA ILE A 21 14.10 21.55 29.35
C ILE A 21 15.30 20.67 29.00
N LEU A 22 15.41 20.23 27.75
CA LEU A 22 16.45 19.27 27.34
C LEU A 22 17.88 19.78 27.51
N ARG A 23 18.10 21.11 27.53
CA ARG A 23 19.44 21.69 27.71
C ARG A 23 20.12 21.29 29.04
N TYR A 24 19.34 20.91 30.05
CA TYR A 24 19.87 20.48 31.36
C TYR A 24 20.40 19.04 31.35
N ILE A 25 20.12 18.26 30.30
CA ILE A 25 20.64 16.90 30.13
C ILE A 25 21.82 16.98 29.14
N PRO A 26 23.07 16.71 29.59
CA PRO A 26 24.23 16.77 28.71
C PRO A 26 24.12 15.75 27.57
N ARG A 27 24.02 16.25 26.33
CA ARG A 27 24.06 15.40 25.14
C ARG A 27 25.51 15.17 24.73
N ALA A 28 25.93 13.91 24.65
CA ALA A 28 27.21 13.53 24.06
C ALA A 28 27.26 13.95 22.58
N ARG A 29 28.26 14.76 22.23
CA ARG A 29 28.52 15.24 20.86
C ARG A 29 29.60 14.38 20.22
N VAL A 30 29.77 14.52 18.91
CA VAL A 30 30.88 13.85 18.21
C VAL A 30 32.20 14.39 18.76
N PRO A 31 33.11 13.54 19.28
CA PRO A 31 34.29 14.01 20.02
C PRO A 31 35.21 14.93 19.22
N TRP A 32 35.46 14.59 17.95
CA TRP A 32 36.38 15.30 17.07
C TRP A 32 35.75 16.51 16.34
N GLN A 33 34.42 16.65 16.39
CA GLN A 33 33.70 17.80 15.85
C GLN A 33 32.41 18.05 16.66
N PRO A 34 32.50 18.69 17.85
CA PRO A 34 31.36 18.84 18.75
C PRO A 34 30.24 19.75 18.22
N SER A 35 30.60 20.78 17.45
CA SER A 35 29.66 21.67 16.78
C SER A 35 29.19 21.06 15.47
N ARG A 36 27.87 20.95 15.28
CA ARG A 36 27.27 20.44 14.05
C ARG A 36 26.36 21.49 13.46
N PHE A 37 26.73 22.01 12.29
CA PHE A 37 25.90 22.88 11.47
C PHE A 37 25.53 22.15 10.17
N GLY A 38 24.40 21.44 10.17
CA GLY A 38 23.86 20.77 8.98
C GLY A 38 22.90 21.64 8.18
N ARG A 39 22.43 21.13 7.04
CA ARG A 39 21.49 21.84 6.15
C ARG A 39 20.15 22.23 6.80
N GLU A 40 19.73 21.48 7.82
CA GLU A 40 18.53 21.76 8.62
C GLU A 40 18.63 23.06 9.45
N ASN A 41 19.86 23.49 9.78
CA ASN A 41 20.11 24.71 10.56
C ASN A 41 20.21 25.98 9.70
N LEU A 42 20.11 25.87 8.38
CA LEU A 42 20.18 27.01 7.46
C LEU A 42 18.94 27.91 7.62
N SER A 43 19.12 29.20 7.33
CA SER A 43 17.99 30.09 7.13
C SER A 43 17.23 29.71 5.84
N ALA A 44 15.99 30.18 5.68
CA ALA A 44 15.19 29.86 4.50
C ALA A 44 15.82 30.38 3.20
N SER A 45 16.43 31.58 3.23
CA SER A 45 17.12 32.18 2.10
C SER A 45 18.39 31.41 1.72
N ASP A 46 19.22 31.08 2.70
CA ASP A 46 20.48 30.35 2.44
C ASP A 46 20.19 28.95 1.88
N LEU A 47 19.16 28.29 2.41
CA LEU A 47 18.72 26.99 1.91
C LEU A 47 18.18 27.09 0.49
N ALA A 48 17.41 28.12 0.15
CA ALA A 48 16.91 28.32 -1.21
C ALA A 48 18.08 28.47 -2.22
N VAL A 49 19.06 29.32 -1.90
CA VAL A 49 20.25 29.50 -2.75
C VAL A 49 21.04 28.19 -2.91
N LEU A 50 21.26 27.48 -1.81
CA LEU A 50 21.98 26.20 -1.84
C LEU A 50 21.21 25.09 -2.57
N TRP A 51 19.88 25.14 -2.59
CA TRP A 51 19.05 24.17 -3.30
C TRP A 51 19.00 24.42 -4.81
N SER A 52 19.03 25.69 -5.21
CA SER A 52 19.10 26.10 -6.61
C SER A 52 20.44 25.70 -7.24
N ARG A 53 21.53 25.76 -6.47
CA ARG A 53 22.87 25.33 -6.90
C ARG A 53 23.04 23.80 -6.83
N GLY A 54 24.08 23.29 -7.49
CA GLY A 54 24.46 21.88 -7.42
C GLY A 54 23.74 20.95 -8.40
N ARG A 55 23.01 21.54 -9.36
CA ARG A 55 22.17 20.88 -10.36
C ARG A 55 22.58 21.34 -11.75
N TYR A 56 23.67 20.75 -12.26
CA TYR A 56 24.41 21.11 -13.47
C TYR A 56 23.83 22.26 -14.33
N ARG A 57 22.93 21.99 -15.28
CA ARG A 57 22.35 23.00 -16.19
C ARG A 57 20.86 23.22 -16.01
N ASP A 58 20.11 22.16 -15.70
CA ASP A 58 18.65 22.18 -15.50
C ASP A 58 18.25 22.84 -14.17
N GLY A 59 19.20 22.98 -13.25
CA GLY A 59 18.99 23.58 -11.94
C GLY A 59 18.67 25.07 -11.98
N PRO A 60 17.76 25.57 -11.12
CA PRO A 60 17.40 26.99 -11.08
C PRO A 60 18.56 27.95 -10.79
N GLY A 61 19.64 27.47 -10.17
CA GLY A 61 20.80 28.29 -9.86
C GLY A 61 21.70 28.57 -11.06
N ASN A 62 21.54 27.84 -12.16
CA ASN A 62 22.28 28.11 -13.39
C ASN A 62 21.65 29.30 -14.14
N TYR A 63 22.48 30.24 -14.58
CA TYR A 63 22.05 31.51 -15.18
C TYR A 63 21.22 31.35 -16.46
N ASN A 64 21.45 30.28 -17.22
CA ASN A 64 20.75 30.00 -18.48
C ASN A 64 19.71 28.87 -18.36
N SER A 65 19.28 28.50 -17.16
CA SER A 65 18.26 27.45 -16.95
C SER A 65 16.84 27.88 -17.30
N GLY A 66 16.60 29.20 -17.46
CA GLY A 66 15.27 29.79 -17.60
C GLY A 66 14.54 30.08 -16.28
N TYR A 67 15.09 29.63 -15.14
CA TYR A 67 14.54 29.90 -13.79
C TYR A 67 15.35 30.94 -13.01
N HIS A 68 16.39 31.50 -13.61
CA HIS A 68 17.22 32.50 -12.98
C HIS A 68 16.47 33.81 -12.77
N THR A 69 16.69 34.48 -11.63
CA THR A 69 15.93 35.69 -11.25
C THR A 69 16.70 37.00 -11.48
N GLU A 70 18.02 36.94 -11.71
CA GLU A 70 18.81 38.12 -12.06
C GLU A 70 18.57 38.57 -13.51
N LYS A 71 18.48 39.88 -13.73
CA LYS A 71 18.21 40.49 -15.05
C LYS A 71 19.42 40.55 -15.98
N THR A 72 20.62 40.48 -15.43
CA THR A 72 21.89 40.63 -16.16
C THR A 72 22.87 39.58 -15.69
N HIS A 73 23.70 39.07 -16.61
CA HIS A 73 24.78 38.13 -16.32
C HIS A 73 26.05 38.57 -17.07
N VAL A 74 27.22 38.39 -16.46
CA VAL A 74 28.50 38.80 -17.05
C VAL A 74 29.26 37.59 -17.56
N LEU A 75 29.63 37.61 -18.83
CA LEU A 75 30.48 36.60 -19.48
C LEU A 75 31.70 37.32 -20.05
N GLU A 76 32.89 37.05 -19.48
CA GLU A 76 34.17 37.59 -19.97
C GLU A 76 34.11 39.10 -20.24
N ASP A 77 33.79 39.87 -19.19
CA ASP A 77 33.63 41.34 -19.20
C ASP A 77 32.47 41.89 -20.03
N ASN A 78 31.74 41.04 -20.77
CA ASN A 78 30.52 41.43 -21.48
C ASN A 78 29.27 41.20 -20.61
N THR A 79 28.47 42.25 -20.43
CA THR A 79 27.21 42.17 -19.69
C THR A 79 26.06 41.81 -20.62
N VAL A 80 25.45 40.65 -20.41
CA VAL A 80 24.29 40.16 -21.16
C VAL A 80 23.01 40.40 -20.37
N THR A 81 22.04 41.07 -20.98
CA THR A 81 20.68 41.25 -20.43
C THR A 81 19.80 40.04 -20.76
N MET A 82 19.07 39.53 -19.76
CA MET A 82 18.13 38.41 -19.93
C MET A 82 16.98 38.78 -20.87
N ILE A 83 16.68 37.90 -21.82
CA ILE A 83 15.47 37.99 -22.67
C ILE A 83 14.28 37.47 -21.85
N PRO A 84 13.21 38.26 -21.63
CA PRO A 84 12.06 37.83 -20.86
C PRO A 84 11.24 36.76 -21.61
N LYS A 85 10.59 35.86 -20.85
CA LYS A 85 9.83 34.71 -21.39
C LYS A 85 8.82 35.11 -22.49
N HIS A 86 8.06 36.19 -22.28
CA HIS A 86 7.06 36.65 -23.24
C HIS A 86 7.66 37.16 -24.56
N GLU A 87 8.94 37.57 -24.59
CA GLU A 87 9.63 37.90 -25.84
C GLU A 87 10.20 36.67 -26.52
N LEU A 88 10.72 35.73 -25.72
CA LEU A 88 11.21 34.43 -26.19
C LEU A 88 10.09 33.62 -26.87
N GLU A 89 8.87 33.71 -26.35
CA GLU A 89 7.68 33.05 -26.89
C GLU A 89 7.29 33.51 -28.31
N LYS A 90 7.72 34.71 -28.75
CA LYS A 90 7.42 35.22 -30.09
C LYS A 90 8.07 34.40 -31.20
N TYR A 91 9.21 33.78 -30.92
CA TYR A 91 9.99 33.00 -31.89
C TYR A 91 10.30 31.57 -31.45
N MET A 92 9.97 31.20 -30.21
CA MET A 92 10.03 29.82 -29.71
C MET A 92 8.70 29.46 -29.03
N PRO A 93 7.86 28.60 -29.63
CA PRO A 93 6.52 28.30 -29.10
C PRO A 93 6.58 27.64 -27.71
N ASP A 94 5.69 28.06 -26.81
CA ASP A 94 5.57 27.47 -25.46
C ASP A 94 4.73 26.18 -25.49
N ILE A 95 5.38 25.05 -25.20
CA ILE A 95 4.75 23.72 -25.10
C ILE A 95 4.82 23.20 -23.66
N ASN A 96 4.02 23.79 -22.78
CA ASN A 96 3.97 23.41 -21.38
C ASN A 96 2.69 22.64 -21.02
N ILE A 97 2.85 21.37 -20.62
CA ILE A 97 1.75 20.50 -20.14
C ILE A 97 1.41 20.78 -18.65
N GLY A 98 2.36 21.34 -17.90
CA GLY A 98 2.24 21.59 -16.47
C GLY A 98 2.72 20.43 -15.57
N PRO A 99 2.48 20.52 -14.25
CA PRO A 99 3.14 19.65 -13.24
C PRO A 99 2.76 18.18 -13.36
N LYS A 100 1.58 17.86 -13.89
CA LYS A 100 1.13 16.47 -14.08
C LYS A 100 2.00 15.69 -15.06
N ALA A 101 2.68 16.37 -15.99
CA ALA A 101 3.64 15.71 -16.88
C ALA A 101 4.88 15.18 -16.12
N LEU A 102 5.14 15.69 -14.91
CA LEU A 102 6.27 15.26 -14.10
C LEU A 102 6.03 13.98 -13.31
N VAL A 103 4.83 13.38 -13.42
CA VAL A 103 4.42 12.23 -12.62
C VAL A 103 3.79 11.16 -13.48
N THR A 104 4.47 10.02 -13.59
CA THR A 104 3.91 8.83 -14.23
C THR A 104 2.97 8.07 -13.28
N PRO A 105 2.01 7.29 -13.81
CA PRO A 105 1.15 6.44 -12.99
C PRO A 105 1.96 5.35 -12.26
N VAL A 106 1.39 4.80 -11.18
CA VAL A 106 1.99 3.70 -10.40
C VAL A 106 2.31 2.50 -11.28
N SER A 107 1.49 2.22 -12.30
CA SER A 107 1.70 1.12 -13.25
C SER A 107 3.05 1.14 -13.96
N LEU A 108 3.75 2.28 -14.03
CA LEU A 108 5.06 2.39 -14.67
C LEU A 108 6.23 2.39 -13.68
N MET A 109 5.98 2.28 -12.36
CA MET A 109 7.04 2.37 -11.35
C MET A 109 8.13 1.33 -11.56
N SER A 110 7.77 0.07 -11.76
CA SER A 110 8.76 -1.00 -11.95
C SER A 110 9.57 -0.82 -13.23
N ALA A 111 8.93 -0.38 -14.32
CA ALA A 111 9.62 -0.03 -15.57
C ALA A 111 10.59 1.16 -15.39
N ARG A 112 10.30 2.05 -14.44
CA ARG A 112 11.11 3.22 -14.10
C ARG A 112 11.97 3.04 -12.85
N ASN A 113 12.33 1.79 -12.52
CA ASN A 113 13.20 1.46 -11.40
C ASN A 113 12.70 2.02 -10.03
N GLY A 114 11.38 1.99 -9.85
CA GLY A 114 10.67 2.37 -8.63
C GLY A 114 10.20 3.82 -8.56
N HIS A 115 10.39 4.65 -9.60
CA HIS A 115 10.06 6.08 -9.55
C HIS A 115 8.76 6.43 -10.28
N ARG A 116 7.96 7.34 -9.70
CA ARG A 116 6.89 8.05 -10.42
C ARG A 116 7.32 9.41 -10.94
N VAL A 117 8.26 10.05 -10.27
CA VAL A 117 8.64 11.44 -10.52
C VAL A 117 9.69 11.52 -11.63
N THR A 118 9.53 12.45 -12.59
CA THR A 118 10.51 12.74 -13.68
C THR A 118 11.27 14.05 -13.44
N HIS A 119 11.19 14.61 -12.24
CA HIS A 119 11.99 15.76 -11.84
C HIS A 119 13.50 15.47 -11.93
N ASP A 120 14.31 16.52 -12.08
CA ASP A 120 15.77 16.46 -12.16
C ASP A 120 16.40 15.74 -10.95
N LEU A 121 16.08 16.18 -9.73
CA LEU A 121 16.50 15.49 -8.50
C LEU A 121 15.77 14.14 -8.34
N LEU A 122 16.50 13.11 -7.87
CA LEU A 122 15.89 11.83 -7.50
C LEU A 122 14.99 11.99 -6.27
N HIS A 123 13.72 11.64 -6.40
CA HIS A 123 12.75 11.66 -5.28
C HIS A 123 12.69 10.29 -4.62
N SER A 124 13.01 10.25 -3.32
CA SER A 124 12.98 9.02 -2.51
C SER A 124 11.68 8.94 -1.71
N TYR A 125 11.00 7.80 -1.73
CA TYR A 125 9.82 7.56 -0.89
C TYR A 125 10.13 7.28 0.58
N ASP A 126 11.38 6.98 0.92
CA ASP A 126 11.80 6.79 2.31
C ASP A 126 11.78 8.11 3.09
N PRO A 127 11.54 8.07 4.41
CA PRO A 127 11.43 9.28 5.20
C PRO A 127 12.77 10.00 5.45
N HIS A 128 13.91 9.38 5.16
CA HIS A 128 15.22 9.85 5.66
C HIS A 128 16.09 10.53 4.61
N ILE A 129 16.08 10.12 3.34
CA ILE A 129 16.97 10.71 2.32
C ILE A 129 16.61 12.17 2.05
N GLY A 130 15.32 12.46 1.84
CA GLY A 130 14.83 13.82 1.65
C GLY A 130 14.64 14.63 2.94
N ARG A 131 14.96 14.07 4.12
CA ARG A 131 14.62 14.69 5.42
C ARG A 131 15.31 16.05 5.61
N LEU A 132 14.54 17.09 5.90
CA LEU A 132 15.06 18.36 6.42
C LEU A 132 14.77 18.40 7.94
N ASP A 133 13.73 19.11 8.37
CA ASP A 133 13.34 19.14 9.78
C ASP A 133 12.42 17.93 10.11
N LYS A 134 11.47 17.67 9.22
CA LYS A 134 10.47 16.60 9.29
C LYS A 134 10.76 15.47 8.29
N PRO A 135 10.21 14.26 8.51
CA PRO A 135 10.29 13.17 7.54
C PRO A 135 9.86 13.62 6.14
N ALA A 136 10.62 13.23 5.11
CA ALA A 136 10.30 13.59 3.73
C ALA A 136 8.95 13.01 3.32
N VAL A 137 8.14 13.79 2.62
CA VAL A 137 6.89 13.35 1.98
C VAL A 137 6.86 13.94 0.58
N VAL A 138 6.71 13.08 -0.43
CA VAL A 138 6.60 13.50 -1.82
C VAL A 138 5.13 13.78 -2.11
N ASP A 139 4.83 15.02 -2.48
CA ASP A 139 3.53 15.42 -3.00
C ASP A 139 3.51 15.15 -4.50
N HIS A 140 2.58 14.34 -4.99
CA HIS A 140 2.49 14.01 -6.41
C HIS A 140 1.74 15.05 -7.25
N ASP A 141 1.03 15.97 -6.62
CA ASP A 141 0.29 17.02 -7.32
C ASP A 141 1.11 18.30 -7.46
N ASN A 142 2.00 18.58 -6.49
CA ASN A 142 2.79 19.82 -6.42
C ASN A 142 4.29 19.63 -6.67
N ILE A 143 4.67 18.77 -7.61
CA ILE A 143 6.07 18.69 -8.05
C ILE A 143 6.39 19.90 -8.93
N THR A 144 7.37 20.69 -8.48
CA THR A 144 7.88 21.86 -9.19
C THR A 144 9.40 21.78 -9.29
N VAL A 145 9.98 22.51 -10.24
CA VAL A 145 11.44 22.57 -10.44
C VAL A 145 12.16 23.16 -9.23
N GLU A 146 11.49 24.04 -8.49
CA GLU A 146 12.02 24.66 -7.28
C GLU A 146 12.11 23.68 -6.11
N ASP A 147 11.27 22.63 -6.06
CA ASP A 147 11.16 21.66 -4.95
C ASP A 147 11.10 22.36 -3.56
N PRO A 148 9.97 23.01 -3.21
CA PRO A 148 9.86 23.81 -2.00
C PRO A 148 10.00 22.98 -0.72
N ASN A 149 9.61 21.71 -0.76
CA ASN A 149 9.70 20.79 0.38
C ASN A 149 11.10 20.19 0.55
N ARG A 150 12.02 20.41 -0.41
CA ARG A 150 13.43 19.98 -0.37
C ARG A 150 13.59 18.46 -0.19
N VAL A 151 12.67 17.71 -0.82
CA VAL A 151 12.59 16.25 -0.68
C VAL A 151 13.41 15.50 -1.73
N GLY A 152 13.85 16.17 -2.79
CA GLY A 152 14.77 15.62 -3.78
C GLY A 152 16.16 15.32 -3.20
N LEU A 153 16.84 14.31 -3.74
CA LEU A 153 18.24 14.04 -3.44
C LEU A 153 19.13 14.94 -4.29
N ASN A 154 19.54 16.09 -3.73
CA ASN A 154 20.48 16.99 -4.38
C ASN A 154 21.93 16.47 -4.30
N ALA A 155 22.65 16.55 -5.43
CA ALA A 155 23.98 15.99 -5.60
C ALA A 155 25.10 16.79 -4.90
N ALA A 156 24.96 18.12 -4.77
CA ALA A 156 26.06 18.96 -4.29
C ALA A 156 25.72 19.90 -3.11
N THR A 157 24.51 19.79 -2.55
CA THR A 157 24.16 20.57 -1.36
C THR A 157 24.98 20.13 -0.13
N LEU A 158 25.16 21.05 0.83
CA LEU A 158 25.64 20.72 2.17
C LEU A 158 24.90 19.49 2.75
N ASP A 159 25.65 18.56 3.36
CA ASP A 159 25.13 17.31 3.95
C ASP A 159 24.59 16.28 2.92
N CYS A 160 24.87 16.42 1.62
CA CYS A 160 24.40 15.46 0.59
C CYS A 160 25.10 14.09 0.67
N ARG A 161 26.40 14.04 1.00
CA ARG A 161 27.24 12.84 0.85
C ARG A 161 26.68 11.60 1.53
N GLY A 162 26.27 11.71 2.80
CA GLY A 162 25.69 10.60 3.55
C GLY A 162 24.35 10.11 2.97
N ARG A 163 23.58 11.02 2.37
CA ARG A 163 22.29 10.73 1.73
C ARG A 163 22.48 10.02 0.40
N ILE A 164 23.48 10.42 -0.38
CA ILE A 164 23.89 9.74 -1.61
C ILE A 164 24.37 8.32 -1.28
N TYR A 165 25.25 8.15 -0.28
CA TYR A 165 25.66 6.80 0.14
C TYR A 165 24.51 5.95 0.68
N ARG A 166 23.51 6.56 1.32
CA ARG A 166 22.30 5.84 1.74
C ARG A 166 21.49 5.39 0.53
N TRP A 167 21.31 6.25 -0.45
CA TRP A 167 20.62 5.93 -1.71
C TRP A 167 21.28 4.76 -2.44
N LEU A 168 22.60 4.79 -2.58
CA LEU A 168 23.34 3.73 -3.29
C LEU A 168 23.36 2.39 -2.55
N ARG A 169 23.08 2.37 -1.24
CA ARG A 169 22.96 1.16 -0.41
C ARG A 169 21.52 0.66 -0.25
N ARG A 170 20.58 1.21 -1.02
CA ARG A 170 19.16 0.84 -0.93
C ARG A 170 18.96 -0.63 -1.32
N GLY A 171 18.01 -1.29 -0.64
CA GLY A 171 17.57 -2.64 -1.02
C GLY A 171 16.87 -2.66 -2.40
N PRO A 172 16.66 -3.85 -2.99
CA PRO A 172 16.12 -3.98 -4.34
C PRO A 172 14.73 -3.34 -4.50
N PHE A 173 13.84 -3.52 -3.52
CA PHE A 173 12.47 -3.00 -3.54
C PHE A 173 12.28 -1.71 -2.73
N PHE A 174 13.34 -0.93 -2.52
CA PHE A 174 13.33 0.20 -1.59
C PHE A 174 12.31 1.29 -1.94
N GLN A 175 12.18 1.65 -3.23
CA GLN A 175 11.21 2.68 -3.63
C GLN A 175 9.77 2.18 -3.54
N GLU A 176 9.50 1.01 -4.11
CA GLU A 176 8.14 0.45 -4.19
C GLU A 176 7.62 0.06 -2.80
N ASP A 177 8.44 -0.57 -1.95
CA ASP A 177 8.04 -0.92 -0.58
C ASP A 177 7.78 0.34 0.25
N HIS A 178 8.63 1.36 0.20
CA HIS A 178 8.35 2.60 0.92
C HIS A 178 7.12 3.33 0.38
N TYR A 179 6.88 3.31 -0.94
CA TYR A 179 5.67 3.88 -1.51
C TYR A 179 4.42 3.14 -1.01
N PHE A 180 4.42 1.81 -1.08
CA PHE A 180 3.32 0.96 -0.62
C PHE A 180 3.08 1.11 0.89
N ARG A 181 4.12 0.89 1.71
CA ARG A 181 4.02 0.89 3.17
C ARG A 181 3.74 2.25 3.77
N ARG A 182 3.95 3.36 3.05
CA ARG A 182 3.61 4.71 3.57
C ARG A 182 2.22 5.16 3.16
N SER A 183 1.70 4.67 2.04
CA SER A 183 0.36 5.01 1.55
C SER A 183 -0.70 4.05 2.06
N LEU A 184 -0.41 2.75 2.12
CA LEU A 184 -1.36 1.70 2.49
C LEU A 184 -0.98 1.09 3.85
N ARG A 185 -1.84 1.34 4.84
CA ARG A 185 -1.75 0.80 6.19
C ARG A 185 -3.16 0.52 6.71
N LEU A 186 -3.28 -0.45 7.60
CA LEU A 186 -4.51 -0.62 8.37
C LEU A 186 -4.82 0.67 9.14
N ASN A 187 -6.09 1.03 9.18
CA ASN A 187 -6.56 2.13 10.00
C ASN A 187 -6.33 1.80 11.48
N ARG A 188 -6.37 2.82 12.33
CA ARG A 188 -6.21 2.65 13.78
C ARG A 188 -7.23 1.68 14.38
N ASP A 189 -8.41 1.60 13.78
CA ASP A 189 -9.52 0.76 14.22
C ASP A 189 -9.41 -0.69 13.70
N GLY A 190 -8.32 -1.03 12.99
CA GLY A 190 -8.10 -2.35 12.38
C GLY A 190 -8.78 -2.53 11.02
N THR A 191 -9.52 -1.52 10.54
CA THR A 191 -10.18 -1.58 9.23
C THR A 191 -9.19 -1.42 8.07
N VAL A 192 -9.46 -2.11 6.97
CA VAL A 192 -8.68 -2.00 5.73
C VAL A 192 -8.98 -0.66 5.06
N PRO A 193 -7.96 0.09 4.60
CA PRO A 193 -8.18 1.41 4.00
C PRO A 193 -8.97 1.29 2.70
N THR A 194 -10.07 2.03 2.60
CA THR A 194 -10.87 2.14 1.38
C THR A 194 -10.62 3.50 0.71
N ALA A 195 -10.35 3.47 -0.60
CA ALA A 195 -10.10 4.66 -1.37
C ALA A 195 -11.33 5.03 -2.21
N ALA A 196 -11.98 6.14 -1.88
CA ALA A 196 -13.20 6.58 -2.58
C ALA A 196 -12.98 6.81 -4.08
N HIS A 197 -11.79 7.30 -4.48
CA HIS A 197 -11.45 7.53 -5.88
C HIS A 197 -11.31 6.24 -6.71
N GLU A 198 -11.06 5.09 -6.06
CA GLU A 198 -10.91 3.78 -6.70
C GLU A 198 -12.24 2.98 -6.74
N ALA A 199 -13.28 3.44 -6.03
CA ALA A 199 -14.57 2.74 -5.95
C ALA A 199 -15.22 2.43 -7.33
N PRO A 200 -15.18 3.32 -8.35
CA PRO A 200 -15.70 3.00 -9.68
C PRO A 200 -14.97 1.84 -10.36
N LEU A 201 -13.65 1.72 -10.17
CA LEU A 201 -12.85 0.62 -10.71
C LEU A 201 -13.24 -0.70 -10.06
N MET A 202 -13.40 -0.72 -8.73
CA MET A 202 -13.85 -1.92 -8.00
C MET A 202 -15.22 -2.41 -8.49
N ARG A 203 -16.18 -1.50 -8.65
CA ARG A 203 -17.51 -1.84 -9.20
C ARG A 203 -17.42 -2.41 -10.62
N LYS A 204 -16.53 -1.85 -11.45
CA LYS A 204 -16.29 -2.36 -12.81
C LYS A 204 -15.75 -3.79 -12.79
N ILE A 205 -14.78 -4.08 -11.93
CA ILE A 205 -14.19 -5.43 -11.78
C ILE A 205 -15.26 -6.43 -11.35
N VAL A 206 -16.03 -6.12 -10.30
CA VAL A 206 -17.13 -6.98 -9.81
C VAL A 206 -18.15 -7.25 -10.92
N ARG A 207 -18.58 -6.20 -11.65
CA ARG A 207 -19.54 -6.34 -12.75
C ARG A 207 -19.01 -7.23 -13.89
N LEU A 208 -17.72 -7.13 -14.22
CA LEU A 208 -17.11 -7.97 -15.26
C LEU A 208 -17.02 -9.43 -14.81
N ALA A 209 -16.63 -9.67 -13.55
CA ALA A 209 -16.55 -11.00 -12.97
C ALA A 209 -17.92 -11.67 -12.88
N GLN A 210 -18.96 -10.94 -12.46
CA GLN A 210 -20.34 -11.44 -12.41
C GLN A 210 -20.90 -11.83 -13.79
N ARG A 211 -20.41 -11.20 -14.87
CA ARG A 211 -20.76 -11.55 -16.25
C ARG A 211 -19.94 -12.71 -16.82
N GLY A 212 -19.05 -13.32 -16.03
CA GLY A 212 -18.19 -14.42 -16.46
C GLY A 212 -16.95 -13.98 -17.27
N HIS A 213 -16.61 -12.70 -17.30
CA HIS A 213 -15.46 -12.18 -18.08
C HIS A 213 -14.20 -12.10 -17.21
N LEU A 214 -13.65 -13.27 -16.82
CA LEU A 214 -12.51 -13.35 -15.89
C LEU A 214 -11.28 -12.56 -16.39
N LYS A 215 -10.86 -12.77 -17.64
CA LYS A 215 -9.68 -12.10 -18.21
C LYS A 215 -9.79 -10.58 -18.16
N ALA A 216 -10.93 -10.03 -18.60
CA ALA A 216 -11.16 -8.58 -18.58
C ALA A 216 -11.19 -8.03 -17.14
N ALA A 217 -11.74 -8.79 -16.18
CA ALA A 217 -11.74 -8.40 -14.77
C ALA A 217 -10.29 -8.36 -14.20
N CYS A 218 -9.46 -9.36 -14.54
CA CYS A 218 -8.05 -9.40 -14.12
C CYS A 218 -7.20 -8.29 -14.75
N GLU A 219 -7.47 -7.93 -16.01
CA GLU A 219 -6.78 -6.82 -16.68
C GLU A 219 -7.07 -5.46 -16.01
N GLU A 220 -8.29 -5.25 -15.51
CA GLU A 220 -8.64 -4.07 -14.72
C GLU A 220 -8.10 -4.17 -13.28
N TYR A 221 -8.09 -5.36 -12.68
CA TYR A 221 -7.47 -5.61 -11.36
C TYR A 221 -6.00 -5.17 -11.33
N ARG A 222 -5.25 -5.39 -12.42
CA ARG A 222 -3.85 -4.94 -12.56
C ARG A 222 -3.66 -3.42 -12.39
N ARG A 223 -4.70 -2.63 -12.62
CA ARG A 223 -4.64 -1.14 -12.58
C ARG A 223 -4.97 -0.57 -11.20
N VAL A 224 -5.40 -1.42 -10.27
CA VAL A 224 -5.76 -1.04 -8.91
C VAL A 224 -4.53 -0.56 -8.16
N THR A 225 -4.62 0.62 -7.53
CA THR A 225 -3.49 1.18 -6.75
C THR A 225 -3.64 1.04 -5.24
N THR A 226 -4.83 0.69 -4.75
CA THR A 226 -5.17 0.52 -3.33
C THR A 226 -5.60 -0.90 -3.02
N VAL A 227 -5.78 -1.26 -1.75
CA VAL A 227 -6.28 -2.61 -1.42
C VAL A 227 -7.74 -2.75 -1.92
N PRO A 228 -8.04 -3.68 -2.85
CA PRO A 228 -9.40 -3.90 -3.30
C PRO A 228 -10.21 -4.58 -2.19
N PRO A 229 -11.51 -4.31 -2.06
CA PRO A 229 -12.32 -4.83 -0.96
C PRO A 229 -12.69 -6.30 -1.19
N VAL A 230 -13.21 -6.96 -0.15
CA VAL A 230 -13.51 -8.41 -0.12
C VAL A 230 -14.45 -8.82 -1.27
N GLU A 231 -15.39 -7.97 -1.66
CA GLU A 231 -16.37 -8.24 -2.71
C GLU A 231 -15.71 -8.49 -4.07
N VAL A 232 -14.56 -7.88 -4.33
CA VAL A 232 -13.78 -8.12 -5.55
C VAL A 232 -13.26 -9.57 -5.57
N TYR A 233 -12.70 -10.05 -4.46
CA TYR A 233 -12.20 -11.42 -4.36
C TYR A 233 -13.33 -12.45 -4.42
N ARG A 234 -14.48 -12.17 -3.77
CA ARG A 234 -15.67 -13.01 -3.86
C ARG A 234 -16.14 -13.16 -5.31
N ALA A 235 -16.26 -12.05 -6.04
CA ALA A 235 -16.70 -12.06 -7.43
C ALA A 235 -15.70 -12.75 -8.38
N LEU A 236 -14.39 -12.48 -8.23
CA LEU A 236 -13.35 -13.09 -9.06
C LEU A 236 -13.25 -14.60 -8.85
N THR A 237 -13.27 -15.07 -7.59
CA THR A 237 -13.23 -16.50 -7.29
C THR A 237 -14.52 -17.21 -7.71
N ALA A 238 -15.70 -16.58 -7.55
CA ALA A 238 -16.96 -17.13 -8.06
C ALA A 238 -16.96 -17.30 -9.58
N CYS A 239 -16.37 -16.35 -10.31
CA CYS A 239 -16.21 -16.41 -11.77
C CYS A 239 -15.33 -17.60 -12.23
N CYS A 240 -14.42 -18.09 -11.38
CA CYS A 240 -13.56 -19.23 -11.69
C CYS A 240 -14.28 -20.59 -11.58
N ILE A 241 -15.40 -20.67 -10.86
CA ILE A 241 -16.10 -21.94 -10.54
C ILE A 241 -16.62 -22.65 -11.78
N PRO A 242 -17.35 -22.00 -12.72
CA PRO A 242 -17.95 -22.71 -13.86
C PRO A 242 -16.92 -23.44 -14.74
N GLY A 243 -15.75 -22.82 -14.93
CA GLY A 243 -14.64 -23.38 -15.71
C GLY A 243 -13.73 -24.33 -14.93
N GLY A 244 -13.93 -24.50 -13.61
CA GLY A 244 -13.02 -25.29 -12.78
C GLY A 244 -11.59 -24.74 -12.77
N LEU A 245 -11.42 -23.42 -12.92
CA LEU A 245 -10.12 -22.75 -13.06
C LEU A 245 -9.43 -22.62 -11.70
N ILE A 246 -8.95 -23.75 -11.17
CA ILE A 246 -8.36 -23.78 -9.82
C ILE A 246 -7.09 -22.95 -9.68
N ALA A 247 -6.21 -22.98 -10.68
CA ALA A 247 -4.94 -22.26 -10.62
C ALA A 247 -5.17 -20.74 -10.46
N ASP A 248 -6.10 -20.19 -11.25
CA ASP A 248 -6.48 -18.78 -11.17
C ASP A 248 -7.16 -18.46 -9.84
N ALA A 249 -8.10 -19.30 -9.38
CA ALA A 249 -8.78 -19.09 -8.10
C ALA A 249 -7.82 -19.09 -6.90
N VAL A 250 -6.84 -20.00 -6.88
CA VAL A 250 -5.79 -20.05 -5.85
C VAL A 250 -4.89 -18.82 -5.94
N ALA A 251 -4.47 -18.43 -7.14
CA ALA A 251 -3.63 -17.24 -7.32
C ALA A 251 -4.34 -15.95 -6.85
N ILE A 252 -5.63 -15.79 -7.15
CA ILE A 252 -6.46 -14.68 -6.66
C ILE A 252 -6.53 -14.67 -5.14
N PHE A 253 -6.75 -15.84 -4.52
CA PHE A 253 -6.79 -15.96 -3.06
C PHE A 253 -5.43 -15.65 -2.42
N GLU A 254 -4.35 -16.23 -2.94
CA GLU A 254 -2.99 -16.05 -2.42
C GLU A 254 -2.50 -14.59 -2.58
N ASP A 255 -2.99 -13.86 -3.57
CA ASP A 255 -2.66 -12.44 -3.72
C ASP A 255 -3.28 -11.57 -2.62
N GLY A 256 -4.55 -11.83 -2.26
CA GLY A 256 -5.20 -11.14 -1.15
C GLY A 256 -4.80 -11.65 0.24
N ASN A 257 -4.27 -12.87 0.32
CA ASN A 257 -3.85 -13.52 1.55
C ASN A 257 -2.39 -13.16 1.88
N SER A 258 -2.09 -12.73 3.10
CA SER A 258 -0.76 -12.31 3.59
C SER A 258 -0.10 -11.09 2.93
N LYS A 259 -0.33 -10.80 1.64
CA LYS A 259 0.20 -9.60 0.98
C LYS A 259 -0.65 -8.37 1.25
N LEU A 260 -1.96 -8.50 1.05
CA LEU A 260 -2.94 -7.40 1.13
C LEU A 260 -3.78 -7.48 2.40
N PHE A 261 -3.11 -7.64 3.55
CA PHE A 261 -3.72 -7.65 4.87
C PHE A 261 -4.83 -8.69 5.07
N TYR A 262 -4.72 -9.85 4.41
CA TYR A 262 -5.66 -10.96 4.56
C TYR A 262 -7.10 -10.65 4.11
N VAL A 263 -7.30 -9.70 3.19
CA VAL A 263 -8.63 -9.36 2.66
C VAL A 263 -9.30 -10.53 1.94
N ALA A 264 -8.53 -11.43 1.33
CA ALA A 264 -9.08 -12.64 0.71
C ALA A 264 -9.40 -13.76 1.71
N ARG A 265 -9.04 -13.61 2.99
CA ARG A 265 -9.29 -14.61 4.04
C ARG A 265 -10.72 -14.45 4.57
N ASP A 266 -11.66 -14.79 3.69
CA ASP A 266 -13.09 -14.66 3.88
C ASP A 266 -13.79 -16.00 3.61
N GLY A 267 -14.88 -16.25 4.33
CA GLY A 267 -15.61 -17.51 4.25
C GLY A 267 -16.18 -17.79 2.87
N GLU A 268 -16.72 -16.78 2.19
CA GLU A 268 -17.28 -16.93 0.84
C GLU A 268 -16.17 -17.15 -0.20
N VAL A 269 -15.04 -16.45 -0.06
CA VAL A 269 -13.87 -16.64 -0.94
C VAL A 269 -13.34 -18.06 -0.84
N LEU A 270 -13.08 -18.56 0.37
CA LEU A 270 -12.60 -19.93 0.57
C LEU A 270 -13.61 -20.99 0.13
N HIS A 271 -14.90 -20.72 0.33
CA HIS A 271 -15.97 -21.58 -0.19
C HIS A 271 -15.95 -21.66 -1.72
N ASN A 272 -15.73 -20.55 -2.42
CA ASN A 272 -15.59 -20.54 -3.88
C ASN A 272 -14.35 -21.31 -4.34
N VAL A 273 -13.20 -21.13 -3.69
CA VAL A 273 -11.97 -21.88 -4.00
C VAL A 273 -12.16 -23.38 -3.74
N MET A 274 -12.86 -23.76 -2.67
CA MET A 274 -13.23 -25.16 -2.40
C MET A 274 -14.07 -25.75 -3.53
N ARG A 275 -15.11 -25.02 -3.98
CA ARG A 275 -15.96 -25.44 -5.09
C ARG A 275 -15.18 -25.57 -6.40
N CYS A 276 -14.21 -24.68 -6.67
CA CYS A 276 -13.29 -24.84 -7.80
C CYS A 276 -12.46 -26.12 -7.69
N ALA A 277 -11.94 -26.45 -6.51
CA ALA A 277 -11.16 -27.66 -6.29
C ALA A 277 -11.96 -28.95 -6.46
N ILE A 278 -13.19 -28.96 -5.97
CA ILE A 278 -14.15 -30.06 -6.18
C ILE A 278 -14.48 -30.20 -7.67
N LYS A 279 -14.78 -29.09 -8.36
CA LYS A 279 -15.09 -29.09 -9.80
C LYS A 279 -13.92 -29.61 -10.64
N ALA A 280 -12.68 -29.27 -10.27
CA ALA A 280 -11.47 -29.76 -10.89
C ALA A 280 -11.07 -31.19 -10.44
N LYS A 281 -11.84 -31.81 -9.55
CA LYS A 281 -11.57 -33.13 -8.94
C LYS A 281 -10.16 -33.24 -8.34
N HIS A 282 -9.69 -32.16 -7.71
CA HIS A 282 -8.32 -32.07 -7.21
C HIS A 282 -8.25 -32.32 -5.70
N ARG A 283 -8.21 -33.60 -5.30
CA ARG A 283 -8.15 -34.07 -3.89
C ARG A 283 -7.18 -33.28 -3.00
N VAL A 284 -5.91 -33.14 -3.40
CA VAL A 284 -4.89 -32.42 -2.59
C VAL A 284 -5.26 -30.95 -2.36
N ARG A 285 -5.91 -30.31 -3.32
CA ARG A 285 -6.30 -28.90 -3.20
C ARG A 285 -7.53 -28.72 -2.33
N VAL A 286 -8.46 -29.68 -2.32
CA VAL A 286 -9.56 -29.71 -1.33
C VAL A 286 -8.99 -29.73 0.10
N MET A 287 -8.02 -30.60 0.37
CA MET A 287 -7.33 -30.61 1.68
C MET A 287 -6.55 -29.33 1.98
N TRP A 288 -5.89 -28.76 0.98
CA TRP A 288 -5.18 -27.49 1.14
C TRP A 288 -6.12 -26.34 1.54
N VAL A 289 -7.29 -26.21 0.88
CA VAL A 289 -8.28 -25.18 1.24
C VAL A 289 -8.81 -25.39 2.66
N TYR A 290 -9.10 -26.64 3.03
CA TYR A 290 -9.49 -26.99 4.40
C TYR A 290 -8.43 -26.58 5.43
N ASN A 291 -7.15 -26.86 5.17
CA ASN A 291 -6.07 -26.47 6.06
C ASN A 291 -5.93 -24.93 6.17
N VAL A 292 -6.06 -24.23 5.04
CA VAL A 292 -6.03 -22.76 5.01
C VAL A 292 -7.22 -22.17 5.80
N MET A 293 -8.40 -22.77 5.69
CA MET A 293 -9.61 -22.36 6.42
C MET A 293 -9.43 -22.45 7.93
N ARG A 294 -8.82 -23.53 8.45
CA ARG A 294 -8.50 -23.65 9.89
C ARG A 294 -7.60 -22.52 10.38
N GLY A 295 -6.64 -22.14 9.54
CA GLY A 295 -5.66 -21.11 9.87
C GLY A 295 -4.63 -21.56 10.88
N ARG A 296 -3.73 -20.64 11.23
CA ARG A 296 -2.73 -20.83 12.28
C ARG A 296 -2.86 -19.72 13.31
N TYR A 297 -2.07 -19.83 14.37
CA TYR A 297 -2.03 -18.84 15.45
C TYR A 297 -1.84 -17.40 14.95
N TYR A 298 -0.98 -17.18 13.95
CA TYR A 298 -0.71 -15.84 13.45
C TYR A 298 -1.96 -15.20 12.81
N GLU A 299 -2.61 -15.90 11.89
CA GLU A 299 -3.78 -15.36 11.19
C GLU A 299 -4.99 -15.18 12.12
N ASN A 300 -5.19 -16.14 13.03
CA ASN A 300 -6.37 -16.14 13.91
C ASN A 300 -6.19 -15.18 15.11
N VAL A 301 -5.03 -15.16 15.76
CA VAL A 301 -4.81 -14.41 17.00
C VAL A 301 -4.19 -13.03 16.77
N VAL A 302 -3.15 -12.95 15.93
CA VAL A 302 -2.40 -11.71 15.70
C VAL A 302 -3.14 -10.80 14.71
N VAL A 303 -3.53 -11.36 13.57
CA VAL A 303 -4.22 -10.61 12.51
C VAL A 303 -5.71 -10.48 12.79
N ARG A 304 -6.30 -11.46 13.49
CA ARG A 304 -7.75 -11.57 13.74
C ARG A 304 -8.58 -11.66 12.45
N ALA A 305 -8.04 -12.35 11.46
CA ALA A 305 -8.73 -12.69 10.21
C ALA A 305 -9.14 -14.16 10.21
N GLU A 306 -9.88 -14.57 11.24
CA GLU A 306 -10.43 -15.92 11.34
C GLU A 306 -11.72 -16.07 10.52
N ILE A 307 -12.02 -17.30 10.10
CA ILE A 307 -13.22 -17.59 9.31
C ILE A 307 -14.39 -17.85 10.25
N ASP A 308 -15.53 -17.23 9.95
CA ASP A 308 -16.77 -17.41 10.73
C ASP A 308 -17.11 -18.91 10.90
N PRO A 309 -17.59 -19.34 12.08
CA PRO A 309 -17.90 -20.74 12.35
C PRO A 309 -18.85 -21.37 11.32
N ILE A 310 -19.88 -20.63 10.87
CA ILE A 310 -20.84 -21.11 9.86
C ILE A 310 -20.16 -21.34 8.50
N TRP A 311 -19.23 -20.47 8.12
CA TRP A 311 -18.47 -20.66 6.89
C TRP A 311 -17.49 -21.84 7.02
N ARG A 312 -16.86 -22.01 8.19
CA ARG A 312 -16.01 -23.17 8.47
C ARG A 312 -16.78 -24.48 8.32
N TYR A 313 -17.97 -24.55 8.91
CA TYR A 313 -18.88 -25.69 8.75
C TYR A 313 -19.22 -25.98 7.28
N ARG A 314 -19.65 -24.97 6.52
CA ARG A 314 -20.02 -25.14 5.09
C ARG A 314 -18.85 -25.61 4.22
N ILE A 315 -17.65 -25.09 4.48
CA ILE A 315 -16.44 -25.47 3.72
C ILE A 315 -16.03 -26.90 4.06
N ALA A 316 -16.02 -27.25 5.36
CA ALA A 316 -15.68 -28.58 5.82
C ALA A 316 -16.69 -29.64 5.33
N LEU A 317 -17.98 -29.32 5.33
CA LEU A 317 -19.02 -30.22 4.84
C LEU A 317 -18.87 -30.51 3.34
N LEU A 318 -18.62 -29.49 2.51
CA LEU A 318 -18.34 -29.68 1.08
C LEU A 318 -17.12 -30.57 0.82
N ALA A 319 -16.05 -30.39 1.62
CA ALA A 319 -14.88 -31.25 1.52
C ALA A 319 -15.20 -32.70 1.91
N LEU A 320 -15.96 -32.88 2.99
CA LEU A 320 -16.37 -34.19 3.49
C LEU A 320 -17.24 -34.94 2.47
N GLU A 321 -18.26 -34.28 1.91
CA GLU A 321 -19.10 -34.84 0.83
C GLU A 321 -18.24 -35.33 -0.34
N TYR A 322 -17.31 -34.49 -0.80
CA TYR A 322 -16.40 -34.85 -1.88
C TYR A 322 -15.54 -36.08 -1.55
N PHE A 323 -14.95 -36.15 -0.34
CA PHE A 323 -14.10 -37.28 0.04
C PHE A 323 -14.88 -38.57 0.24
N LEU A 324 -16.08 -38.51 0.80
CA LEU A 324 -16.94 -39.68 0.96
C LEU A 324 -17.39 -40.24 -0.40
N ASP A 325 -17.84 -39.38 -1.32
CA ASP A 325 -18.27 -39.78 -2.66
C ASP A 325 -17.14 -40.40 -3.49
N HIS A 326 -15.88 -40.07 -3.18
CA HIS A 326 -14.68 -40.56 -3.88
C HIS A 326 -13.89 -41.59 -3.05
N ASN A 327 -14.46 -42.16 -1.99
CA ASN A 327 -13.84 -43.19 -1.14
C ASN A 327 -12.46 -42.80 -0.56
N CYS A 328 -12.26 -41.53 -0.21
CA CYS A 328 -11.03 -41.02 0.39
C CYS A 328 -11.11 -41.06 1.93
N ALA A 329 -10.92 -42.25 2.51
CA ALA A 329 -11.16 -42.50 3.94
C ALA A 329 -10.31 -41.64 4.90
N GLU A 330 -9.03 -41.44 4.60
CA GLU A 330 -8.09 -40.70 5.45
C GLU A 330 -8.47 -39.21 5.57
N GLU A 331 -8.70 -38.56 4.42
CA GLU A 331 -9.12 -37.17 4.38
C GLU A 331 -10.51 -36.96 4.98
N ALA A 332 -11.46 -37.87 4.69
CA ALA A 332 -12.80 -37.84 5.27
C ALA A 332 -12.75 -37.95 6.80
N GLY A 333 -11.96 -38.89 7.33
CA GLY A 333 -11.74 -39.05 8.76
C GLY A 333 -11.17 -37.78 9.40
N THR A 334 -10.16 -37.17 8.78
CA THR A 334 -9.53 -35.94 9.28
C THR A 334 -10.52 -34.76 9.35
N VAL A 335 -11.32 -34.56 8.31
CA VAL A 335 -12.31 -33.47 8.28
C VAL A 335 -13.44 -33.75 9.28
N TYR A 336 -13.87 -35.01 9.39
CA TYR A 336 -14.89 -35.41 10.36
C TYR A 336 -14.42 -35.21 11.81
N SER A 337 -13.20 -35.61 12.16
CA SER A 337 -12.62 -35.38 13.50
C SER A 337 -12.61 -33.89 13.86
N TYR A 338 -12.32 -33.01 12.91
CA TYR A 338 -12.40 -31.57 13.14
C TYR A 338 -13.82 -31.07 13.41
N LEU A 339 -14.83 -31.60 12.70
CA LEU A 339 -16.23 -31.27 12.97
C LEU A 339 -16.68 -31.73 14.36
N VAL A 340 -16.11 -32.84 14.87
CA VAL A 340 -16.32 -33.31 16.25
C VAL A 340 -15.62 -32.37 17.25
N GLU A 341 -14.34 -32.05 17.02
CA GLU A 341 -13.53 -31.20 17.91
C GLU A 341 -14.12 -29.79 18.11
N GLU A 342 -14.70 -29.21 17.06
CA GLU A 342 -15.28 -27.86 17.08
C GLU A 342 -16.78 -27.84 17.40
N ASP A 343 -17.37 -28.98 17.78
CA ASP A 343 -18.80 -29.11 18.09
C ASP A 343 -19.73 -28.67 16.94
N LEU A 344 -19.40 -29.06 15.71
CA LEU A 344 -20.10 -28.64 14.49
C LEU A 344 -21.02 -29.72 13.88
N LEU A 345 -21.18 -30.88 14.54
CA LEU A 345 -22.00 -31.99 14.01
C LEU A 345 -23.50 -31.66 13.90
N GLN A 346 -24.03 -30.84 14.82
CA GLN A 346 -25.44 -30.41 14.85
C GLN A 346 -25.65 -29.05 14.15
N CYS A 347 -24.63 -28.54 13.45
CA CYS A 347 -24.64 -27.16 12.95
C CYS A 347 -25.74 -26.92 11.88
N ASP A 348 -26.09 -27.90 11.06
CA ASP A 348 -27.24 -27.83 10.12
C ASP A 348 -28.56 -27.62 10.85
N VAL A 349 -28.79 -28.38 11.93
CA VAL A 349 -29.98 -28.27 12.78
C VAL A 349 -30.02 -26.88 13.42
N HIS A 350 -28.92 -26.44 14.02
CA HIS A 350 -28.82 -25.11 14.64
C HIS A 350 -29.06 -23.97 13.64
N LEU A 351 -28.54 -24.09 12.42
CA LEU A 351 -28.80 -23.13 11.35
C LEU A 351 -30.28 -23.08 10.98
N ARG A 352 -30.95 -24.23 10.85
CA ARG A 352 -32.37 -24.29 10.53
C ARG A 352 -33.24 -23.71 11.64
N VAL A 353 -32.95 -24.05 12.89
CA VAL A 353 -33.61 -23.49 14.08
C VAL A 353 -33.41 -21.97 14.12
N GLY A 354 -32.19 -21.48 13.87
CA GLY A 354 -31.88 -20.06 13.82
C GLY A 354 -32.68 -19.29 12.78
N LEU A 355 -32.94 -19.88 11.60
CA LEU A 355 -33.82 -19.27 10.59
C LEU A 355 -35.26 -19.10 11.10
N HIS A 356 -35.81 -20.13 11.76
CA HIS A 356 -37.15 -20.07 12.35
C HIS A 356 -37.21 -19.08 13.54
N MET A 357 -36.17 -19.02 14.36
CA MET A 357 -36.06 -18.02 15.42
C MET A 357 -36.03 -16.60 14.85
N ARG A 358 -35.31 -16.36 13.75
CA ARG A 358 -35.29 -15.05 13.07
C ARG A 358 -36.68 -14.63 12.59
N GLU A 359 -37.44 -15.56 12.01
CA GLU A 359 -38.84 -15.30 11.64
C GLU A 359 -39.72 -15.04 12.85
N ALA A 360 -39.56 -15.80 13.94
CA ALA A 360 -40.31 -15.59 15.18
C ALA A 360 -40.02 -14.22 15.81
N LEU A 361 -38.77 -13.78 15.81
CA LEU A 361 -38.34 -12.46 16.27
C LEU A 361 -38.94 -11.33 15.43
N SER A 362 -38.97 -11.47 14.09
CA SER A 362 -39.64 -10.49 13.22
C SER A 362 -41.14 -10.34 13.50
N LYS A 363 -41.74 -11.36 14.12
CA LYS A 363 -43.15 -11.40 14.55
C LYS A 363 -43.32 -11.02 16.03
N GLY A 364 -42.28 -10.55 16.70
CA GLY A 364 -42.30 -10.12 18.10
C GLY A 364 -42.43 -11.25 19.13
N LYS A 365 -42.21 -12.51 18.75
CA LYS A 365 -42.29 -13.66 19.66
C LYS A 365 -40.97 -13.85 20.41
N SER A 366 -41.04 -14.38 21.64
CA SER A 366 -39.86 -14.82 22.38
C SER A 366 -39.25 -16.07 21.74
N VAL A 367 -37.92 -16.19 21.84
CA VAL A 367 -37.16 -17.32 21.32
C VAL A 367 -36.25 -17.87 22.42
N GLY A 368 -36.09 -19.18 22.46
CA GLY A 368 -35.17 -19.88 23.37
C GLY A 368 -34.62 -21.12 22.66
N LEU A 369 -33.43 -21.56 23.06
CA LEU A 369 -32.83 -22.81 22.60
C LEU A 369 -33.10 -23.89 23.66
N SER A 370 -33.75 -24.98 23.27
CA SER A 370 -33.96 -26.16 24.11
C SER A 370 -33.68 -27.42 23.31
N ASP A 371 -33.36 -28.51 24.00
CA ASP A 371 -33.08 -29.80 23.36
C ASP A 371 -34.28 -30.30 22.54
N GLU A 372 -35.50 -30.06 23.02
CA GLU A 372 -36.75 -30.39 22.33
C GLU A 372 -36.88 -29.74 20.94
N LEU A 373 -36.30 -28.55 20.75
CA LEU A 373 -36.30 -27.84 19.46
C LEU A 373 -35.25 -28.41 18.49
N CYS A 374 -34.25 -29.12 18.99
CA CYS A 374 -33.14 -29.66 18.21
C CYS A 374 -33.30 -31.16 17.87
N VAL A 375 -34.37 -31.81 18.35
CA VAL A 375 -34.61 -33.24 18.05
C VAL A 375 -35.03 -33.41 16.58
N ARG A 376 -34.15 -34.01 15.77
CA ARG A 376 -34.60 -34.73 14.56
C ARG A 376 -35.48 -35.88 15.02
N ARG A 377 -36.81 -35.72 14.95
CA ARG A 377 -37.71 -36.88 15.00
C ARG A 377 -37.25 -37.84 13.90
N HIS A 378 -36.71 -39.00 14.29
CA HIS A 378 -36.42 -40.10 13.38
C HIS A 378 -37.68 -40.40 12.57
N TRP A 379 -37.54 -40.39 11.25
CA TRP A 379 -38.50 -40.96 10.31
C TRP A 379 -37.95 -42.30 9.85
#